data_AF-A0A1Y1LCT6-F1
#
_entry.id   AF-A0A1Y1LCT6-F1
#
_cell.length_a   1.000
_cell.length_b   1.000
_cell.length_c   1.000
_cell.angle_alpha   90.00
_cell.angle_beta   90.00
_cell.angle_gamma   90.00
#
_symmetry.space_group_name_H-M   'P 1'
#
loop_
_entity.id
_entity.type
_entity.pdbx_description
1 polymer ?
#
loop_
_entity_poly.entity_id
_entity_poly.type
_entity_poly.pdbx_seq_one_letter_code
_entity_poly.pdbx_strand_id
1 'polypeptide(L)'
;MVRHKQRYMVIEINSPQQRKDDSLVIPSSALYRALSKKVQQLHGDFGSAAIREGFVAKYFNEKTRIAIVRSRHGPHKLITTVLPFVTEIDKKQEEDRRAMCKSAK
;
A
#
# COMPACT_ATOMS: atom_id res chain seq x y z
N MET A 1 -0.16 -31.96 -8.01
CA MET A 1 0.41 -31.15 -6.91
C MET A 1 -0.53 -29.98 -6.61
N VAL A 2 -1.37 -30.07 -5.57
CA VAL A 2 -2.62 -29.28 -5.43
C VAL A 2 -2.53 -28.29 -4.26
N ARG A 3 -1.66 -27.27 -4.35
CA ARG A 3 -1.54 -26.21 -3.32
C ARG A 3 -1.74 -24.81 -3.91
N HIS A 4 -2.38 -23.92 -3.15
CA HIS A 4 -2.49 -22.52 -3.53
C HIS A 4 -1.12 -21.83 -3.50
N LYS A 5 -0.67 -21.34 -4.66
CA LYS A 5 0.61 -20.63 -4.77
C LYS A 5 0.43 -19.16 -4.39
N GLN A 6 1.16 -18.73 -3.36
CA GLN A 6 1.21 -17.34 -2.91
C GLN A 6 2.45 -16.64 -3.49
N ARG A 7 2.33 -15.34 -3.78
CA ARG A 7 3.40 -14.46 -4.24
C ARG A 7 3.53 -13.30 -3.28
N TYR A 8 4.76 -12.97 -2.94
CA TYR A 8 5.10 -11.88 -2.05
C TYR A 8 5.82 -10.80 -2.87
N MET A 9 5.42 -9.55 -2.67
CA MET A 9 6.04 -8.39 -3.28
C MET A 9 6.57 -7.49 -2.17
N VAL A 10 7.81 -7.05 -2.34
CA VAL A 10 8.47 -6.09 -1.47
C VAL A 10 8.40 -4.73 -2.16
N ILE A 11 7.90 -3.73 -1.45
CA ILE A 11 7.65 -2.39 -1.96
C ILE A 11 8.38 -1.41 -1.06
N GLU A 12 9.19 -0.55 -1.64
CA GLU A 12 9.81 0.57 -0.94
C GLU A 12 8.99 1.83 -1.21
N ILE A 13 8.62 2.56 -0.15
CA ILE A 13 7.83 3.79 -0.27
C ILE A 13 8.77 4.98 -0.12
N ASN A 14 9.00 5.66 -1.24
CA ASN A 14 9.83 6.86 -1.29
C ASN A 14 8.95 8.10 -1.47
N SER A 15 9.00 9.01 -0.48
CA SER A 15 8.38 10.33 -0.55
C SER A 15 9.47 11.38 -0.77
N PRO A 16 9.42 12.17 -1.86
CA PRO A 16 10.43 13.19 -2.14
C PRO A 16 10.42 14.33 -1.10
N GLN A 17 9.29 14.55 -0.41
CA GLN A 17 9.10 15.63 0.54
C GLN A 17 9.64 15.31 1.95
N GLN A 18 9.79 14.03 2.31
CA GLN A 18 10.23 13.60 3.64
C GLN A 18 11.71 13.18 3.63
N ARG A 19 12.48 13.67 4.62
CA ARG A 19 13.87 13.25 4.80
C ARG A 19 13.91 11.77 5.12
N LYS A 20 14.95 11.04 4.70
CA LYS A 20 15.06 9.58 4.89
C LYS A 20 14.96 9.16 6.36
N ASP A 21 15.34 10.03 7.29
CA ASP A 21 15.32 9.76 8.73
C ASP A 21 13.94 9.94 9.38
N ASP A 22 12.97 10.54 8.68
CA ASP A 22 11.62 10.69 9.21
C ASP A 22 10.90 9.33 9.22
N SER A 23 10.45 8.90 10.38
CA SER A 23 9.57 7.73 10.50
C SER A 23 8.24 8.01 9.82
N LEU A 24 7.87 7.19 8.84
CA LEU A 24 6.57 7.25 8.18
C LEU A 24 5.73 6.09 8.71
N VAL A 25 4.53 6.36 9.23
CA VAL A 25 3.71 5.33 9.91
C VAL A 25 2.50 4.98 9.07
N ILE A 26 2.64 4.14 8.06
CA ILE A 26 1.48 3.74 7.25
C ILE A 26 0.84 2.49 7.85
N PRO A 27 -0.42 2.55 8.31
CA PRO A 27 -1.10 1.35 8.75
C PRO A 27 -1.30 0.40 7.57
N SER A 28 -1.10 -0.91 7.78
CA SER A 28 -1.23 -1.91 6.70
C SER A 28 -2.63 -1.91 6.06
N SER A 29 -3.65 -1.51 6.81
CA SER A 29 -5.02 -1.32 6.31
C SER A 29 -5.12 -0.17 5.30
N ALA A 30 -4.42 0.95 5.52
CA ALA A 30 -4.38 2.06 4.57
C ALA A 30 -3.67 1.64 3.27
N LEU A 31 -2.56 0.92 3.38
CA LEU A 31 -1.85 0.39 2.20
C LEU A 31 -2.73 -0.56 1.38
N TYR A 32 -3.43 -1.47 2.05
CA TYR A 32 -4.40 -2.36 1.41
C TYR A 32 -5.49 -1.57 0.66
N ARG A 33 -6.11 -0.60 1.34
CA ARG A 33 -7.18 0.24 0.75
C ARG A 33 -6.68 1.05 -0.44
N ALA A 34 -5.49 1.65 -0.35
CA ALA A 34 -4.90 2.44 -1.42
C ALA A 34 -4.66 1.58 -2.67
N LEU A 35 -4.07 0.39 -2.50
CA LEU A 35 -3.82 -0.54 -3.59
C LEU A 35 -5.12 -1.09 -4.18
N SER A 36 -6.07 -1.52 -3.35
CA SER A 36 -7.37 -2.01 -3.84
C SER A 36 -8.16 -0.95 -4.61
N LYS A 37 -8.17 0.30 -4.12
CA LYS A 37 -8.81 1.42 -4.81
C LYS A 37 -8.17 1.67 -6.17
N LYS A 38 -6.84 1.67 -6.24
CA LYS A 38 -6.10 1.89 -7.49
C LYS A 38 -6.28 0.73 -8.48
N VAL A 39 -6.35 -0.50 -7.99
CA VAL A 39 -6.68 -1.67 -8.82
C VAL A 39 -8.08 -1.54 -9.40
N GLN A 40 -9.08 -1.13 -8.61
CA GLN A 40 -10.43 -0.89 -9.12
C GLN A 40 -10.45 0.24 -10.17
N GLN A 41 -9.68 1.31 -9.97
CA GLN A 41 -9.59 2.41 -10.92
C GLN A 41 -8.99 1.99 -12.28
N LEU A 42 -8.00 1.11 -12.29
CA LEU A 42 -7.28 0.71 -13.52
C LEU A 42 -7.85 -0.54 -14.18
N HIS A 43 -8.30 -1.52 -13.39
CA HIS A 43 -8.74 -2.84 -13.86
C HIS A 43 -10.24 -3.11 -13.64
N GLY A 44 -10.98 -2.11 -13.15
CA GLY A 44 -12.42 -2.21 -12.89
C GLY A 44 -12.79 -3.19 -11.78
N ASP A 45 -14.06 -3.59 -11.78
CA ASP A 45 -14.61 -4.48 -10.76
C ASP A 45 -14.05 -5.91 -10.87
N PHE A 46 -13.71 -6.36 -12.09
CA PHE A 46 -13.03 -7.63 -12.29
C PHE A 46 -11.70 -7.67 -11.56
N GLY A 47 -10.86 -6.64 -11.72
CA GLY A 47 -9.58 -6.55 -11.04
C GLY A 47 -9.74 -6.53 -9.52
N SER A 48 -10.70 -5.73 -9.02
CA SER A 48 -11.02 -5.63 -7.60
C SER A 48 -11.46 -6.98 -7.01
N ALA A 49 -12.36 -7.70 -7.69
CA ALA A 49 -12.81 -9.02 -7.28
C ALA A 49 -11.68 -10.06 -7.33
N ALA A 50 -10.83 -10.02 -8.36
CA ALA A 50 -9.73 -10.95 -8.53
C ALA A 50 -8.68 -10.85 -7.42
N ILE A 51 -8.42 -9.63 -6.91
CA ILE A 51 -7.49 -9.44 -5.79
C ILE A 51 -8.14 -9.64 -4.43
N ARG A 52 -9.48 -9.51 -4.32
CA ARG A 52 -10.21 -9.54 -3.05
C ARG A 52 -9.86 -10.77 -2.22
N GLU A 53 -9.71 -11.90 -2.89
CA GLU A 53 -9.32 -13.14 -2.23
C GLU A 53 -7.80 -13.39 -2.28
N GLY A 54 -7.18 -13.25 -1.11
CA GLY A 54 -5.76 -13.59 -0.90
C GLY A 54 -4.80 -12.41 -0.96
N PHE A 55 -5.24 -11.22 -1.36
CA PHE A 55 -4.48 -9.99 -1.20
C PHE A 55 -4.44 -9.55 0.27
N VAL A 56 -3.24 -9.39 0.84
CA VAL A 56 -3.04 -8.96 2.23
C VAL A 56 -1.78 -8.10 2.32
N ALA A 57 -1.88 -6.92 2.94
CA ALA A 57 -0.71 -6.16 3.39
C ALA A 57 -0.23 -6.78 4.70
N LYS A 58 0.96 -7.39 4.69
CA LYS A 58 1.46 -8.23 5.78
C LYS A 58 2.30 -7.46 6.79
N TYR A 59 3.13 -6.56 6.30
CA TYR A 59 4.12 -5.88 7.12
C TYR A 59 4.45 -4.54 6.50
N PHE A 60 4.71 -3.56 7.36
CA PHE A 60 5.28 -2.28 6.98
C PHE A 60 6.27 -1.86 8.06
N ASN A 61 7.48 -1.47 7.64
CA ASN A 61 8.49 -0.93 8.53
C ASN A 61 8.54 0.59 8.38
N GLU A 62 8.38 1.29 9.49
CA GLU A 62 8.32 2.76 9.53
C GLU A 62 9.67 3.42 9.26
N LYS A 63 10.77 2.78 9.68
CA LYS A 63 12.14 3.29 9.54
C LYS A 63 12.70 3.04 8.16
N THR A 64 12.55 1.81 7.65
CA THR A 64 13.07 1.44 6.33
C THR A 64 12.09 1.74 5.19
N ARG A 65 10.82 2.06 5.51
CA ARG A 65 9.73 2.31 4.56
C ARG A 65 9.47 1.14 3.61
N ILE A 66 9.80 -0.07 4.06
CA ILE A 66 9.60 -1.30 3.31
C ILE A 66 8.25 -1.90 3.71
N ALA A 67 7.38 -2.10 2.72
CA ALA A 67 6.14 -2.85 2.83
C ALA A 67 6.28 -4.24 2.20
N ILE A 68 5.62 -5.23 2.81
CA ILE A 68 5.47 -6.57 2.24
C ILE A 68 3.99 -6.84 2.02
N VAL A 69 3.62 -7.12 0.77
CA VAL A 69 2.26 -7.50 0.39
C VAL A 69 2.24 -8.90 -0.20
N ARG A 70 1.16 -9.62 0.10
CA ARG A 70 0.90 -10.98 -0.40
C ARG A 70 -0.24 -10.95 -1.39
N SER A 71 -0.13 -11.72 -2.47
CA SER A 71 -1.24 -12.00 -3.40
C SER A 71 -1.21 -13.45 -3.89
N ARG A 72 -2.31 -13.91 -4.50
CA ARG A 72 -2.36 -15.19 -5.20
C ARG A 72 -1.58 -15.10 -6.51
N HIS A 73 -1.02 -16.23 -6.94
CA HIS A 73 -0.51 -16.34 -8.31
C HIS A 73 -1.66 -16.14 -9.31
N GLY A 74 -1.42 -15.42 -10.41
CA GLY A 74 -2.44 -14.85 -11.28
C GLY A 74 -2.65 -13.36 -10.97
N PRO A 75 -3.51 -12.97 -10.02
CA PRO A 75 -3.82 -11.56 -9.71
C PRO A 75 -2.64 -10.70 -9.28
N HIS A 76 -1.53 -11.31 -8.81
CA HIS A 76 -0.29 -10.57 -8.53
C HIS A 76 0.16 -9.63 -9.67
N LYS A 77 -0.08 -10.01 -10.95
CA LYS A 77 0.26 -9.17 -12.10
C LYS A 77 -0.53 -7.85 -12.11
N LEU A 78 -1.81 -7.91 -11.73
CA LEU A 78 -2.69 -6.73 -11.65
C LEU A 78 -2.21 -5.76 -10.56
N ILE A 79 -1.69 -6.29 -9.46
CA ILE A 79 -1.16 -5.45 -8.39
C ILE A 79 0.16 -4.81 -8.84
N THR A 80 1.07 -5.58 -9.45
CA THR A 80 2.36 -5.06 -9.90
C THR A 80 2.22 -3.94 -10.93
N THR A 81 1.25 -4.04 -11.86
CA THR A 81 1.00 -2.96 -12.84
C THR A 81 0.47 -1.68 -12.21
N VAL A 82 -0.19 -1.78 -11.04
CA VAL A 82 -0.80 -0.64 -10.35
C VAL A 82 0.18 0.08 -9.43
N LEU A 83 1.23 -0.59 -8.94
CA LEU A 83 2.23 -0.02 -8.03
C LEU A 83 2.76 1.38 -8.43
N PRO A 84 3.19 1.63 -9.68
CA PRO A 84 3.73 2.95 -10.05
C PRO A 84 2.67 4.06 -10.07
N PHE A 85 1.37 3.72 -10.11
CA PHE A 85 0.27 4.70 -10.17
C PHE A 85 -0.28 5.08 -8.78
N VAL A 86 0.29 4.51 -7.71
CA VAL A 86 -0.06 4.85 -6.34
C VAL A 86 0.72 6.08 -5.93
N THR A 87 0.08 7.25 -6.04
CA THR A 87 0.67 8.55 -5.70
C THR A 87 0.33 9.03 -4.29
N GLU A 88 -0.79 8.57 -3.74
CA GLU A 88 -1.32 9.02 -2.45
C GLU A 88 -1.73 7.80 -1.62
N ILE A 89 -1.23 7.73 -0.39
CA ILE A 89 -1.59 6.71 0.59
C ILE A 89 -2.15 7.44 1.81
N ASP A 90 -3.48 7.47 1.90
CA ASP A 90 -4.30 7.99 3.00
C ASP A 90 -3.97 9.43 3.45
N LYS A 91 -4.87 10.38 3.15
CA LYS A 91 -4.67 11.82 3.42
C LYS A 91 -4.58 12.19 4.90
N LYS A 92 -4.95 11.26 5.80
CA LYS A 92 -5.09 11.53 7.23
C LYS A 92 -3.79 11.90 7.93
N GLN A 93 -2.66 11.35 7.51
CA GLN A 93 -1.39 11.55 8.23
C GLN A 93 -0.86 12.98 8.15
N GLU A 94 -1.16 13.68 7.05
CA GLU A 94 -0.68 15.04 6.85
C GLU A 94 -1.57 16.08 7.54
N GLU A 95 -2.86 15.80 7.70
CA GLU A 95 -3.78 16.62 8.48
C GLU A 95 -3.52 16.50 10.00
N ASP A 96 -3.24 15.30 10.51
CA ASP A 96 -2.92 15.09 11.94
C ASP A 96 -1.60 15.79 12.34
N ARG A 97 -0.57 15.78 11.47
CA ARG A 97 0.67 16.55 11.68
C ARG A 97 0.44 18.07 11.60
N ARG A 98 -0.40 18.55 10.69
CA ARG A 98 -0.78 19.98 10.61
C ARG A 98 -1.63 20.42 11.80
N ALA A 99 -2.46 19.55 12.35
CA ALA A 99 -3.23 19.81 13.57
C ALA A 99 -2.32 19.90 14.80
N MET A 100 -1.32 19.01 14.92
CA MET A 100 -0.35 19.02 16.02
C MET A 100 0.53 20.29 16.02
N CYS A 101 0.99 20.75 14.85
CA CYS A 101 1.76 22.01 14.75
C CYS A 101 0.90 23.27 15.01
N LYS A 102 -0.42 23.21 14.88
CA LYS A 102 -1.32 24.35 15.16
C LYS A 102 -1.67 24.49 16.64
N SER A 103 -1.55 23.44 17.44
CA SER A 103 -1.89 23.45 18.86
C SER A 103 -0.72 23.84 19.79
N ALA A 104 0.48 24.03 19.23
CA ALA A 104 1.69 24.43 19.95
C ALA A 104 2.01 25.94 19.81
N LYS A 105 1.01 26.75 19.44
CA LYS A 105 1.08 28.21 19.38
C LYS A 105 0.04 28.81 20.32
#